data_AF-A0A737P2B8-F1
#
_entry.id   AF-A0A737P2B8-F1
#
_cell.length_a   1.000
_cell.length_b   1.000
_cell.length_c   1.000
_cell.angle_alpha   90.00
_cell.angle_beta   90.00
_cell.angle_gamma   90.00
#
_symmetry.space_group_name_H-M   'P 1'
#
loop_
_entity.id
_entity.type
_entity.pdbx_description
1 polymer ?
#
loop_
_entity_poly.entity_id
_entity_poly.type
_entity_poly.pdbx_seq_one_letter_code
_entity_poly.pdbx_strand_id
1 'polypeptide(L)'
;MLQKCGVTGLAQRVIRVLKERRLLNSEIAKLLNINEEVLLKESKNFLRKAASYEITAGKSFINERGVRDRVYELIRHEPERAVASCKLRNNIYFGVNKKSRMSKRTIFLEAARERSRLINTGNYSREEEVKLCEKYGL
;
A
#
# COMPACT_ATOMS: atom_id res chain seq x y z
N MET A 1 -23.70 14.79 -8.33
CA MET A 1 -23.27 13.37 -8.21
C MET A 1 -21.83 13.25 -8.71
N LEU A 2 -20.87 13.03 -7.82
CA LEU A 2 -19.46 12.85 -8.18
C LEU A 2 -19.29 11.50 -8.87
N GLN A 3 -19.18 11.50 -10.20
CA GLN A 3 -18.89 10.29 -10.96
C GLN A 3 -17.51 9.77 -10.57
N LYS A 4 -17.51 8.60 -9.93
CA LYS A 4 -16.31 7.89 -9.48
C LYS A 4 -15.41 7.60 -10.68
N CYS A 5 -14.10 7.75 -10.48
CA CYS A 5 -13.06 7.19 -11.36
C CYS A 5 -13.42 5.73 -11.73
N GLY A 6 -13.90 5.46 -12.95
CA GLY A 6 -14.18 4.07 -13.36
C GLY A 6 -15.07 3.81 -14.57
N VAL A 7 -15.94 4.73 -15.01
CA VAL A 7 -17.01 4.37 -15.98
C VAL A 7 -16.49 4.07 -17.40
N THR A 8 -15.35 4.62 -17.83
CA THR A 8 -14.81 4.42 -19.19
C THR A 8 -13.42 3.76 -19.25
N GLY A 9 -12.75 3.55 -18.10
CA GLY A 9 -11.37 3.02 -18.05
C GLY A 9 -10.33 3.88 -18.79
N LEU A 10 -10.67 5.10 -19.19
CA LEU A 10 -9.82 5.98 -20.02
C LEU A 10 -8.44 6.19 -19.37
N ALA A 11 -8.41 6.46 -18.06
CA ALA A 11 -7.15 6.66 -17.34
C ALA A 11 -6.22 5.44 -17.42
N GLN A 12 -6.73 4.22 -17.30
CA GLN A 12 -5.92 2.99 -17.40
C GLN A 12 -5.38 2.78 -18.82
N ARG A 13 -6.18 3.11 -19.83
CA ARG A 13 -5.79 3.08 -21.23
C ARG A 13 -4.69 4.10 -21.54
N VAL A 14 -4.84 5.33 -21.04
CA VAL A 14 -3.81 6.38 -21.17
C VAL A 14 -2.51 5.98 -20.48
N ILE A 15 -2.57 5.43 -19.25
CA ILE A 15 -1.40 4.89 -18.54
C ILE A 15 -0.71 3.78 -19.35
N ARG A 16 -1.50 2.87 -19.97
CA ARG A 16 -0.96 1.79 -20.80
C ARG A 16 -0.26 2.30 -22.05
N VAL A 17 -0.69 3.44 -22.60
CA VAL A 17 -0.09 4.03 -23.80
C VAL A 17 1.16 4.84 -23.46
N LEU A 18 1.15 5.58 -22.35
CA LEU A 18 2.28 6.42 -21.91
C LEU A 18 3.52 5.67 -21.44
N LYS A 19 3.56 4.32 -21.43
CA LYS A 19 4.66 3.44 -20.98
C LYS A 19 6.08 4.06 -21.06
N GLU A 20 6.46 4.82 -20.03
CA GLU A 20 7.73 5.57 -19.86
C GLU A 20 8.10 6.54 -20.99
N ARG A 21 7.14 6.96 -21.81
CA ARG A 21 7.34 7.89 -22.92
C ARG A 21 6.44 9.10 -22.76
N ARG A 22 6.98 10.25 -23.17
CA ARG A 22 6.19 11.48 -23.34
C ARG A 22 5.44 11.39 -24.66
N LEU A 23 4.13 11.61 -24.62
CA LEU A 23 3.28 11.56 -25.81
C LEU A 23 2.38 12.77 -25.89
N LEU A 24 2.12 13.22 -27.10
CA LEU A 24 1.18 14.29 -27.41
C LEU A 24 -0.26 13.83 -27.29
N ASN A 25 -1.19 14.76 -27.11
CA ASN A 25 -2.63 14.52 -27.10
C ASN A 25 -3.06 13.84 -28.40
N SER A 26 -2.52 14.31 -29.53
CA SER A 26 -2.78 13.74 -30.87
C SER A 26 -2.25 12.31 -31.00
N GLU A 27 -1.08 11.99 -30.44
CA GLU A 27 -0.52 10.63 -30.46
C GLU A 27 -1.32 9.68 -29.59
N ILE A 28 -1.69 10.09 -28.37
CA ILE A 28 -2.50 9.27 -27.47
C ILE A 28 -3.88 9.00 -28.09
N ALA A 29 -4.50 10.02 -28.68
CA ALA A 29 -5.78 9.90 -29.36
C ALA A 29 -5.73 8.88 -30.51
N LYS A 30 -4.68 8.93 -31.35
CA LYS A 30 -4.44 7.93 -32.41
C LYS A 30 -4.25 6.52 -31.85
N LEU A 31 -3.41 6.36 -30.82
CA LEU A 31 -3.12 5.06 -30.22
C LEU A 31 -4.33 4.44 -29.51
N LEU A 32 -5.24 5.28 -29.01
CA LEU A 32 -6.47 4.84 -28.34
C LEU A 32 -7.69 4.82 -29.25
N ASN A 33 -7.52 5.21 -30.52
CA ASN A 33 -8.57 5.41 -31.51
C ASN A 33 -9.76 6.25 -30.97
N ILE A 34 -9.45 7.42 -30.40
CA ILE A 34 -10.42 8.38 -29.86
C ILE A 34 -10.24 9.72 -30.57
N ASN A 35 -11.30 10.53 -30.61
CA ASN A 35 -11.22 11.93 -31.03
C ASN A 35 -10.32 12.75 -30.08
N GLU A 36 -9.39 13.53 -30.66
CA GLU A 36 -8.44 14.40 -29.96
C GLU A 36 -9.13 15.41 -29.03
N GLU A 37 -10.24 16.00 -29.46
CA GLU A 37 -11.00 16.98 -28.67
C GLU A 37 -11.68 16.35 -27.45
N VAL A 38 -12.17 15.12 -27.62
CA VAL A 38 -12.80 14.35 -26.53
C VAL A 38 -11.75 13.98 -25.50
N LEU A 39 -10.58 13.50 -25.94
CA LEU A 39 -9.45 13.21 -25.04
C LEU A 39 -9.03 14.46 -24.24
N LEU A 40 -8.98 15.62 -24.90
CA LEU A 40 -8.58 16.87 -24.27
C LEU A 40 -9.60 17.33 -23.22
N LYS A 41 -10.91 17.24 -23.52
CA LYS A 41 -11.99 17.55 -22.57
C LYS A 41 -11.96 16.62 -21.35
N GLU A 42 -11.71 15.33 -21.57
CA GLU A 42 -11.64 14.32 -20.51
C GLU A 42 -10.31 14.27 -19.75
N SER A 43 -9.35 15.13 -20.08
CA SER A 43 -8.04 15.09 -19.43
C SER A 43 -8.08 15.24 -17.93
N LYS A 44 -9.04 16.02 -17.42
CA LYS A 44 -9.24 16.21 -15.98
C LYS A 44 -9.54 14.90 -15.27
N ASN A 45 -10.06 13.90 -15.98
CA ASN A 45 -10.43 12.60 -15.42
C ASN A 45 -9.23 11.66 -15.27
N PHE A 46 -8.16 11.84 -16.06
CA PHE A 46 -6.98 10.99 -16.01
C PHE A 46 -5.72 11.68 -15.49
N LEU A 47 -5.67 13.01 -15.47
CA LEU A 47 -4.66 13.77 -14.73
C LEU A 47 -4.90 13.61 -13.23
N ARG A 48 -4.22 12.64 -12.63
CA ARG A 48 -4.34 12.33 -11.21
C ARG A 48 -2.99 11.91 -10.64
N LYS A 49 -2.83 12.22 -9.36
CA LYS A 49 -1.77 11.70 -8.51
C LYS A 49 -2.30 10.51 -7.73
N ALA A 50 -1.71 9.35 -7.95
CA ALA A 50 -1.94 8.13 -7.19
C ALA A 50 -0.70 7.80 -6.35
N ALA A 51 -0.82 6.87 -5.41
CA ALA A 51 0.29 6.50 -4.53
C ALA A 51 1.53 5.96 -5.29
N SER A 52 1.32 5.30 -6.43
CA SER A 52 2.37 4.66 -7.23
C SER A 52 2.67 5.36 -8.56
N TYR A 53 1.91 6.38 -8.95
CA TYR A 53 2.15 7.11 -10.19
C TYR A 53 1.44 8.46 -10.22
N GLU A 54 1.90 9.34 -11.08
CA GLU A 54 1.32 10.63 -11.40
C GLU A 54 1.32 10.83 -12.92
N ILE A 55 0.17 11.24 -13.48
CA ILE A 55 0.11 11.67 -14.88
C ILE A 55 0.18 13.19 -14.91
N THR A 56 1.23 13.73 -15.50
CA THR A 56 1.44 15.18 -15.64
C THR A 56 1.14 15.62 -17.07
N ALA A 57 0.77 16.89 -17.21
CA ALA A 57 0.54 17.55 -18.49
C ALA A 57 1.47 18.76 -18.61
N GLY A 58 2.12 18.89 -19.75
CA GLY A 58 2.89 20.07 -20.12
C GLY A 58 2.01 21.25 -20.55
N LYS A 59 2.66 22.36 -20.90
CA LYS A 59 1.98 23.54 -21.45
C LYS A 59 1.21 23.19 -22.73
N SER A 60 0.04 23.80 -22.87
CA SER A 60 -0.76 23.67 -24.09
C SER A 60 -0.17 24.54 -25.21
N PHE A 61 -0.19 24.03 -26.43
CA PHE A 61 0.26 24.74 -27.63
C PHE A 61 -0.64 24.40 -28.82
N ILE A 62 -0.47 25.11 -29.94
CA ILE A 62 -1.17 24.82 -31.19
C ILE A 62 -0.22 24.03 -32.07
N ASN A 63 -0.63 22.83 -32.52
CA ASN A 63 0.19 22.01 -33.41
C ASN A 63 0.10 22.50 -34.86
N GLU A 64 0.87 21.88 -35.75
CA GLU A 64 0.92 22.23 -37.19
C GLU A 64 -0.44 22.11 -37.91
N ARG A 65 -1.40 21.40 -37.30
CA ARG A 65 -2.77 21.22 -37.83
C ARG A 65 -3.75 22.27 -37.32
N GLY A 66 -3.28 23.26 -36.54
CA GLY A 66 -4.12 24.27 -35.92
C GLY A 66 -4.92 23.77 -34.70
N VAL A 67 -4.64 22.56 -34.21
CA VAL A 67 -5.36 21.94 -33.09
C VAL A 67 -4.58 22.14 -31.79
N ARG A 68 -5.31 22.38 -30.69
CA ARG A 68 -4.71 22.51 -29.36
C ARG A 68 -4.18 21.15 -28.89
N ASP A 69 -2.87 21.08 -28.68
CA ASP A 69 -2.14 19.90 -28.24
C ASP A 69 -1.40 20.17 -26.92
N ARG A 70 -0.99 19.10 -26.25
CA ARG A 70 -0.10 19.15 -25.08
C ARG A 70 0.57 17.80 -24.89
N VAL A 71 1.77 17.85 -24.30
CA VAL A 71 2.52 16.66 -23.91
C VAL A 71 1.97 16.11 -22.60
N TYR A 72 1.84 14.79 -22.50
CA TYR A 72 1.60 14.08 -21.25
C TYR A 72 2.78 13.18 -20.91
N GLU A 73 3.01 13.03 -19.62
CA GLU A 73 4.07 12.20 -19.06
C GLU A 73 3.51 11.35 -17.92
N LEU A 74 3.95 10.09 -17.85
CA LEU A 74 3.65 9.20 -16.74
C LEU A 74 4.88 9.11 -15.84
N ILE A 75 4.78 9.70 -14.66
CA ILE A 75 5.78 9.59 -13.60
C ILE A 75 5.36 8.40 -12.74
N ARG A 76 6.22 7.39 -12.63
CA ARG A 76 6.01 6.31 -11.66
C ARG A 76 6.73 6.68 -10.38
N HIS A 77 5.98 6.73 -9.29
CA HIS A 77 6.59 6.74 -7.98
C HIS A 77 6.91 5.30 -7.67
N GLU A 78 8.17 5.01 -7.33
CA GLU A 78 8.36 3.87 -6.44
C GLU A 78 7.52 4.22 -5.22
N PRO A 79 6.46 3.44 -4.87
CA PRO A 79 5.98 3.54 -3.51
C PRO A 79 7.24 3.38 -2.69
N GLU A 80 7.49 4.29 -1.72
CA GLU A 80 8.54 4.04 -0.71
C GLU A 80 8.44 2.57 -0.46
N ARG A 81 9.48 1.80 -0.82
CA ARG A 81 9.44 0.38 -0.55
C ARG A 81 8.98 0.39 0.89
N ALA A 82 7.80 -0.18 1.16
CA ALA A 82 7.63 -0.77 2.45
C ALA A 82 8.78 -1.75 2.40
N VAL A 83 9.96 -1.29 2.87
CA VAL A 83 11.07 -2.09 3.26
C VAL A 83 10.27 -3.01 4.13
N ALA A 84 9.98 -4.20 3.60
CA ALA A 84 9.39 -5.24 4.38
C ALA A 84 10.27 -5.15 5.60
N SER A 85 9.68 -4.70 6.71
CA SER A 85 10.43 -4.48 7.92
C SER A 85 10.76 -5.91 8.28
N CYS A 86 11.84 -6.39 7.69
CA CYS A 86 12.32 -7.73 7.75
C CYS A 86 12.86 -7.77 9.15
N LYS A 87 11.95 -8.01 10.09
CA LYS A 87 12.21 -8.75 11.31
C LYS A 87 13.43 -8.28 12.10
N LEU A 88 13.76 -6.99 12.15
CA LEU A 88 14.88 -6.48 12.96
C LEU A 88 14.61 -5.13 13.65
N ARG A 89 13.38 -4.91 14.11
CA ARG A 89 13.15 -4.13 15.35
C ARG A 89 12.26 -4.88 16.35
N ASN A 90 12.36 -6.21 16.35
CA ASN A 90 11.75 -7.04 17.38
C ASN A 90 12.46 -6.99 18.75
N ASN A 91 13.49 -6.16 18.92
CA ASN A 91 14.26 -6.13 20.18
C ASN A 91 14.15 -4.83 20.98
N ILE A 92 13.40 -3.81 20.56
CA ILE A 92 13.37 -2.53 21.31
C ILE A 92 12.04 -2.29 22.06
N TYR A 93 10.94 -3.00 21.75
CA TYR A 93 9.64 -2.72 22.42
C TYR A 93 8.80 -3.96 22.81
N PHE A 94 9.42 -5.13 23.02
CA PHE A 94 8.71 -6.34 23.47
C PHE A 94 8.67 -6.53 25.01
N GLY A 95 9.26 -5.61 25.78
CA GLY A 95 9.43 -5.81 27.22
C GLY A 95 8.22 -5.48 28.09
N VAL A 96 7.40 -4.49 27.73
CA VAL A 96 6.62 -3.78 28.77
C VAL A 96 5.12 -4.13 28.81
N ASN A 97 4.55 -4.70 27.74
CA ASN A 97 3.08 -4.84 27.65
C ASN A 97 2.58 -6.10 26.90
N LYS A 98 3.32 -7.22 26.91
CA LYS A 98 2.83 -8.47 26.31
C LYS A 98 1.58 -9.01 27.04
N LYS A 99 1.55 -8.89 28.38
CA LYS A 99 0.44 -9.39 29.22
C LYS A 99 -0.86 -8.61 29.04
N SER A 100 -0.80 -7.28 28.92
CA SER A 100 -2.00 -6.42 28.80
C SER A 100 -2.77 -6.62 27.49
N ARG A 101 -2.15 -7.24 26.48
CA ARG A 101 -2.78 -7.55 25.18
C ARG A 101 -3.21 -9.01 25.03
N MET A 102 -2.90 -9.88 26.00
CA MET A 102 -3.27 -11.28 25.95
C MET A 102 -4.67 -11.50 26.53
N SER A 103 -5.50 -12.26 25.81
CA SER A 103 -6.78 -12.71 26.38
C SER A 103 -6.52 -13.64 27.57
N LYS A 104 -7.44 -13.68 28.55
CA LYS A 104 -7.35 -14.61 29.69
C LYS A 104 -7.08 -16.05 29.24
N ARG A 105 -7.74 -16.50 28.16
CA ARG A 105 -7.54 -17.83 27.57
C ARG A 105 -6.09 -18.09 27.14
N THR A 106 -5.43 -17.07 26.58
CA THR A 106 -4.04 -17.18 26.12
C THR A 106 -3.07 -17.22 27.31
N ILE A 107 -3.37 -16.49 28.39
CA ILE A 107 -2.60 -16.50 29.65
C ILE A 107 -2.63 -17.90 30.28
N PHE A 108 -3.82 -18.49 30.44
CA PHE A 108 -3.96 -19.84 30.99
C PHE A 108 -3.27 -20.91 30.13
N LEU A 109 -3.32 -20.78 28.80
CA LEU A 109 -2.67 -21.73 27.88
C LEU A 109 -1.14 -21.66 27.97
N GLU A 110 -0.56 -20.46 28.04
CA GLU A 110 0.89 -20.30 28.20
C GLU A 110 1.34 -20.84 29.57
N ALA A 111 0.62 -20.51 30.64
CA ALA A 111 0.90 -21.01 31.99
C ALA A 111 0.84 -22.56 32.06
N ALA A 112 -0.19 -23.17 31.48
CA ALA A 112 -0.32 -24.63 31.46
C ALA A 112 0.81 -25.32 30.67
N ARG A 113 1.28 -24.70 29.58
CA ARG A 113 2.41 -25.21 28.80
C ARG A 113 3.73 -25.13 29.56
N GLU A 114 4.00 -24.00 30.23
CA GLU A 114 5.20 -23.87 31.06
C GLU A 114 5.16 -24.81 32.26
N ARG A 115 4.01 -24.97 32.93
CA ARG A 115 3.82 -25.96 34.00
C ARG A 115 4.12 -27.38 33.52
N SER A 116 3.56 -27.76 32.37
CA SER A 116 3.78 -29.09 31.78
C SER A 116 5.26 -29.31 31.44
N ARG A 117 5.95 -28.27 30.94
CA ARG A 117 7.40 -28.34 30.68
C ARG A 117 8.19 -28.56 31.97
N LEU A 118 7.89 -27.80 33.03
CA LEU A 118 8.58 -27.94 34.32
C LEU A 118 8.40 -29.34 34.90
N ILE A 119 7.17 -29.86 34.87
CA ILE A 119 6.85 -31.23 35.30
C ILE A 119 7.65 -32.25 34.50
N ASN A 120 7.65 -32.14 33.17
CA ASN A 120 8.36 -33.08 32.30
C ASN A 120 9.88 -33.03 32.48
N THR A 121 10.43 -31.89 32.89
CA THR A 121 11.87 -31.74 33.18
C THR A 121 12.24 -32.10 34.62
N GLY A 122 11.27 -32.49 35.47
CA GLY A 122 11.50 -32.81 36.88
C GLY A 122 11.78 -31.60 37.77
N ASN A 123 11.67 -30.38 37.25
CA ASN A 123 11.96 -29.12 37.96
C ASN A 123 10.70 -28.47 38.54
N TYR A 124 9.58 -29.19 38.57
CA TYR A 124 8.34 -28.67 39.13
C TYR A 124 8.33 -28.78 40.65
N SER A 125 8.31 -27.64 41.33
CA SER A 125 8.19 -27.54 42.78
C SER A 125 7.09 -26.55 43.16
N ARG A 126 6.73 -26.53 44.45
CA ARG A 126 5.76 -25.56 44.99
C ARG A 126 6.23 -24.11 44.79
N GLU A 127 7.54 -23.87 44.85
CA GLU A 127 8.13 -22.54 44.64
C GLU A 127 8.04 -22.10 43.18
N GLU A 128 8.24 -23.03 42.24
CA GLU A 128 8.10 -22.74 40.80
C GLU A 128 6.64 -22.49 40.40
N GLU A 129 5.69 -23.16 41.04
CA GLU A 129 4.26 -22.90 40.84
C GLU A 129 3.87 -21.47 41.29
N VAL A 130 4.41 -21.00 42.43
CA VAL A 130 4.18 -19.60 42.89
C VAL A 130 4.75 -18.60 41.89
N LYS A 131 5.99 -18.81 41.43
CA LYS A 131 6.61 -17.96 40.39
C LYS A 131 5.80 -17.95 39.09
N LEU A 132 5.23 -19.09 38.71
CA LEU A 132 4.39 -19.20 37.52
C LEU A 132 3.09 -18.39 37.68
N CYS A 133 2.44 -18.46 38.84
CA CYS A 133 1.24 -17.67 39.13
C CYS A 133 1.52 -16.16 39.13
N GLU A 134 2.60 -15.71 39.79
CA GLU A 134 3.04 -14.31 39.78
C GLU A 134 3.39 -13.82 38.36
N LYS A 135 4.06 -14.69 37.58
CA LYS A 135 4.43 -14.40 36.19
C LYS A 135 3.21 -14.27 35.28
N TYR A 136 2.11 -14.97 35.51
CA TYR A 136 0.93 -14.91 34.65
C TYR A 136 -0.26 -14.14 35.22
N GLY A 137 -0.20 -13.72 36.50
CA GLY A 137 -1.30 -13.02 37.19
C GLY A 137 -2.50 -13.94 37.41
N LEU A 138 -2.23 -15.20 37.80
CA LEU A 138 -3.21 -16.25 38.05
C LEU A 138 -3.58 -16.37 39.53
#